data_AF-A0A1Y0UXN8-F1
#
_entry.id   AF-A0A1Y0UXN8-F1
#
_cell.length_a   1.000
_cell.length_b   1.000
_cell.length_c   1.000
_cell.angle_alpha   90.00
_cell.angle_beta   90.00
_cell.angle_gamma   90.00
#
_symmetry.space_group_name_H-M   'P 1'
#
loop_
_entity.id
_entity.type
_entity.pdbx_description
1 polymer ?
#
loop_
_entity_poly.entity_id
_entity_poly.type
_entity_poly.pdbx_seq_one_letter_code
_entity_poly.pdbx_strand_id
1 'polypeptide(L)'
;MKMDMPTIPMIDEQIMEGKDFLRLLSWVSPAFPTGGYAYSHGLEWAVENGDVHNVASLCQWIEVLLHYGSLQNDFIILQAAWDAAHDQAQLYDVAEFACACASSRERYEETVYQGEAFQKAATVWNVVPQDIIPRDVRWPLPVAQGVVFRYGGISRQQAALAGGIPLLLLWFLQPCVWSL
;
A
#
# COMPACT_ATOMS: atom_id res chain seq x y z
N MET A 1 -11.83 12.88 -52.00
CA MET A 1 -12.14 13.41 -50.66
C MET A 1 -11.47 12.49 -49.64
N LYS A 2 -10.28 12.85 -49.15
CA LYS A 2 -9.57 12.07 -48.12
C LYS A 2 -10.31 12.30 -46.80
N MET A 3 -10.82 11.23 -46.19
CA MET A 3 -11.28 11.28 -44.81
C MET A 3 -10.05 11.29 -43.92
N ASP A 4 -9.71 12.45 -43.37
CA ASP A 4 -8.80 12.52 -42.23
C ASP A 4 -9.50 11.88 -41.04
N MET A 5 -8.97 10.74 -40.64
CA MET A 5 -9.38 10.03 -39.44
C MET A 5 -8.73 10.78 -38.26
N PRO A 6 -9.51 11.31 -37.30
CA PRO A 6 -8.92 12.05 -36.19
C PRO A 6 -8.04 11.10 -35.38
N THR A 7 -6.75 11.36 -35.39
CA THR A 7 -5.79 10.70 -34.51
C THR A 7 -6.15 11.14 -33.10
N ILE A 8 -6.78 10.25 -32.33
CA ILE A 8 -6.96 10.45 -30.89
C ILE A 8 -5.55 10.62 -30.35
N PRO A 9 -5.20 11.78 -29.75
CA PRO A 9 -3.90 11.92 -29.12
C PRO A 9 -3.88 10.90 -28.00
N MET A 10 -3.04 9.88 -28.15
CA MET A 10 -2.63 9.05 -27.03
C MET A 10 -2.11 10.02 -25.99
N ILE A 11 -2.85 10.14 -24.87
CA ILE A 11 -2.29 10.61 -23.62
C ILE A 11 -0.97 9.86 -23.47
N ASP A 12 0.07 10.57 -23.05
CA ASP A 12 1.38 10.00 -22.73
C ASP A 12 1.20 9.08 -21.51
N GLU A 13 0.51 7.96 -21.72
CA GLU A 13 0.27 6.91 -20.76
C GLU A 13 1.60 6.21 -20.62
N GLN A 14 2.23 6.37 -19.46
CA GLN A 14 3.30 5.49 -19.03
C GLN A 14 2.75 4.05 -19.00
N ILE A 15 2.77 3.37 -20.15
CA ILE A 15 2.37 1.98 -20.28
C ILE A 15 3.38 1.17 -19.46
N MET A 16 2.92 0.65 -18.32
CA MET A 16 3.66 -0.34 -17.56
C MET A 16 4.01 -1.51 -18.48
N GLU A 17 5.28 -1.93 -18.53
CA GLU A 17 5.61 -3.18 -19.22
C GLU A 17 4.75 -4.31 -18.63
N GLY A 18 4.20 -5.18 -19.49
CA GLY A 18 3.23 -6.20 -19.05
C GLY A 18 3.76 -7.11 -17.93
N LYS A 19 5.09 -7.29 -17.82
CA LYS A 19 5.73 -8.03 -16.73
C LYS A 19 5.64 -7.30 -15.39
N ASP A 20 5.84 -5.99 -15.37
CA ASP A 20 5.81 -5.18 -14.16
C ASP A 20 4.38 -5.00 -13.66
N PHE A 21 3.40 -4.93 -14.56
CA PHE A 21 1.99 -4.95 -14.20
C PHE A 21 1.58 -6.26 -13.52
N LEU A 22 1.98 -7.42 -14.06
CA LEU A 22 1.70 -8.73 -13.47
C LEU A 22 2.38 -8.92 -12.10
N ARG A 23 3.59 -8.37 -11.93
CA ARG A 23 4.28 -8.31 -10.62
C ARG A 23 3.50 -7.49 -9.62
N LEU A 24 3.08 -6.28 -10.00
CA LEU A 24 2.29 -5.41 -9.15
C LEU A 24 1.00 -6.09 -8.70
N LEU A 25 0.24 -6.68 -9.63
CA LEU A 25 -0.97 -7.45 -9.31
C LEU A 25 -0.71 -8.61 -8.35
N SER A 26 0.46 -9.26 -8.47
CA SER A 26 0.85 -10.33 -7.56
C SER A 26 1.10 -9.79 -6.15
N TRP A 27 1.86 -8.69 -6.02
CA TRP A 27 2.22 -8.09 -4.73
C TRP A 27 1.05 -7.48 -3.98
N VAL A 28 0.06 -6.92 -4.69
CA VAL A 28 -1.14 -6.31 -4.07
C VAL A 28 -2.29 -7.30 -3.86
N SER A 29 -2.10 -8.56 -4.26
CA SER A 29 -3.13 -9.58 -4.09
C SER A 29 -3.42 -9.83 -2.61
N PRO A 30 -4.70 -9.93 -2.19
CA PRO A 30 -5.05 -10.36 -0.84
C PRO A 30 -4.51 -11.76 -0.48
N ALA A 31 -4.21 -12.59 -1.49
CA ALA A 31 -3.62 -13.91 -1.30
C ALA A 31 -2.09 -13.89 -1.20
N PHE A 32 -1.44 -12.71 -1.30
CA PHE A 32 0.01 -12.61 -1.12
C PHE A 32 0.37 -13.02 0.32
N PRO A 33 1.43 -13.84 0.53
CA PRO A 33 1.64 -14.52 1.81
C PRO A 33 2.29 -13.60 2.86
N THR A 34 1.57 -12.56 3.28
CA THR A 34 1.96 -11.65 4.36
C THR A 34 1.40 -12.07 5.73
N GLY A 35 0.39 -12.96 5.75
CA GLY A 35 -0.33 -13.29 6.99
C GLY A 35 -1.37 -12.25 7.40
N GLY A 36 -1.83 -11.40 6.48
CA GLY A 36 -2.72 -10.27 6.77
C GLY A 36 -4.06 -10.60 7.45
N TYR A 37 -4.59 -11.82 7.27
CA TYR A 37 -5.85 -12.25 7.86
C TYR A 37 -5.84 -12.39 9.39
N ALA A 38 -4.68 -12.27 10.04
CA ALA A 38 -4.56 -12.36 11.49
C ALA A 38 -4.88 -11.04 12.21
N TYR A 39 -5.07 -9.94 11.47
CA TYR A 39 -5.22 -8.60 12.05
C TYR A 39 -6.38 -7.83 11.41
N SER A 40 -7.06 -7.03 12.21
CA SER A 40 -8.35 -6.43 11.88
C SER A 40 -8.37 -4.91 11.94
N HIS A 41 -7.24 -4.30 12.32
CA HIS A 41 -7.15 -2.88 12.62
C HIS A 41 -8.17 -2.40 13.66
N GLY A 42 -8.49 -3.23 14.67
CA GLY A 42 -9.41 -2.88 15.75
C GLY A 42 -10.89 -2.94 15.38
N LEU A 43 -11.23 -3.55 14.24
CA LEU A 43 -12.61 -3.67 13.80
C LEU A 43 -13.48 -4.51 14.75
N GLU A 44 -12.97 -5.60 15.35
CA GLU A 44 -13.76 -6.38 16.31
C GLU A 44 -14.13 -5.53 17.51
N TRP A 45 -13.19 -4.73 18.03
CA TRP A 45 -13.47 -3.82 19.13
C TRP A 45 -14.53 -2.78 18.75
N ALA A 46 -14.45 -2.20 17.54
CA ALA A 46 -15.46 -1.24 17.07
C ALA A 46 -16.86 -1.87 16.93
N VAL A 47 -16.93 -3.15 16.56
CA VAL A 47 -18.18 -3.92 16.53
C VAL A 47 -18.69 -4.20 17.94
N GLU A 48 -17.83 -4.63 18.86
CA GLU A 48 -18.19 -4.94 20.25
C GLU A 48 -18.69 -3.71 21.02
N ASN A 49 -18.14 -2.53 20.76
CA ASN A 49 -18.60 -1.27 21.36
C ASN A 49 -19.82 -0.67 20.67
N GLY A 50 -20.26 -1.25 19.55
CA GLY A 50 -21.42 -0.77 18.79
C GLY A 50 -21.14 0.45 17.91
N ASP A 51 -19.87 0.86 17.74
CA ASP A 51 -19.48 1.92 16.79
C ASP A 51 -19.69 1.45 15.35
N VAL A 52 -19.49 0.16 15.07
CA VAL A 52 -19.76 -0.50 13.78
C VAL A 52 -20.87 -1.53 13.96
N HIS A 53 -22.05 -1.26 13.41
CA HIS A 53 -23.24 -2.09 13.61
C HIS A 53 -24.08 -2.29 12.34
N ASN A 54 -23.67 -1.70 11.21
CA ASN A 54 -24.26 -1.87 9.89
C ASN A 54 -23.27 -1.47 8.80
N VAL A 55 -23.67 -1.61 7.53
CA VAL A 55 -22.81 -1.25 6.38
C VAL A 55 -22.40 0.22 6.40
N ALA A 56 -23.30 1.15 6.75
CA ALA A 56 -23.01 2.58 6.75
C ALA A 56 -21.94 2.96 7.80
N SER A 57 -22.05 2.44 9.01
CA SER A 57 -21.06 2.64 10.08
C SER A 57 -19.71 1.98 9.76
N LEU A 58 -19.71 0.82 9.10
CA LEU A 58 -18.47 0.22 8.59
C LEU A 58 -17.79 1.09 7.53
N CYS A 59 -18.56 1.63 6.57
CA CYS A 59 -18.01 2.55 5.57
C CYS A 59 -17.40 3.79 6.22
N GLN A 60 -18.08 4.40 7.19
CA GLN A 60 -17.56 5.54 7.95
C GLN A 60 -16.29 5.19 8.73
N TRP A 61 -16.24 4.01 9.36
CA TRP A 61 -15.04 3.53 10.06
C TRP A 61 -13.84 3.41 9.11
N ILE A 62 -14.04 2.79 7.94
CA ILE A 62 -13.00 2.65 6.92
C ILE A 62 -12.58 4.03 6.39
N GLU A 63 -13.52 4.94 6.14
CA GLU A 63 -13.22 6.32 5.72
C GLU A 63 -12.34 7.05 6.75
N VAL A 64 -12.63 6.89 8.05
CA VAL A 64 -11.79 7.47 9.11
C VAL A 64 -10.39 6.87 9.09
N LEU A 65 -10.26 5.54 8.96
CA LEU A 65 -8.96 4.88 8.86
C LEU A 65 -8.16 5.38 7.64
N LEU A 66 -8.84 5.61 6.52
CA LEU A 66 -8.23 6.07 5.27
C LEU A 66 -7.80 7.53 5.28
N HIS A 67 -8.50 8.42 5.96
CA HIS A 67 -8.17 9.84 5.95
C HIS A 67 -7.33 10.29 7.16
N TYR A 68 -7.53 9.63 8.30
CA TYR A 68 -6.98 10.08 9.58
C TYR A 68 -6.30 8.97 10.39
N GLY A 69 -6.41 7.72 9.96
CA GLY A 69 -5.94 6.56 10.72
C GLY A 69 -4.70 5.89 10.16
N SER A 70 -4.56 4.61 10.53
CA SER A 70 -3.38 3.80 10.21
C SER A 70 -3.18 3.58 8.70
N LEU A 71 -4.25 3.54 7.91
CA LEU A 71 -4.15 3.37 6.46
C LEU A 71 -3.56 4.62 5.77
N GLN A 72 -3.93 5.81 6.24
CA GLN A 72 -3.31 7.06 5.75
C GLN A 72 -1.82 7.09 6.08
N ASN A 73 -1.45 6.69 7.30
CA ASN A 73 -0.05 6.67 7.73
C ASN A 73 0.78 5.67 6.90
N ASP A 74 0.27 4.45 6.71
CA ASP A 74 0.92 3.43 5.89
C ASP A 74 1.13 3.93 4.46
N PHE A 75 0.15 4.63 3.89
CA PHE A 75 0.27 5.22 2.56
C PHE A 75 1.40 6.27 2.47
N ILE A 76 1.47 7.18 3.45
CA ILE A 76 2.53 8.20 3.51
C ILE A 76 3.91 7.54 3.65
N ILE A 77 4.03 6.56 4.54
CA ILE A 77 5.27 5.81 4.77
C ILE A 77 5.69 5.05 3.52
N LEU A 78 4.75 4.43 2.79
CA LEU A 78 5.05 3.73 1.55
C LEU A 78 5.65 4.67 0.50
N GLN A 79 5.07 5.86 0.34
CA GLN A 79 5.59 6.86 -0.58
C GLN A 79 6.97 7.36 -0.15
N ALA A 80 7.17 7.63 1.14
CA ALA A 80 8.47 8.02 1.68
C ALA A 80 9.54 6.94 1.45
N ALA A 81 9.20 5.67 1.68
CA ALA A 81 10.11 4.54 1.44
C ALA A 81 10.39 4.34 -0.05
N TRP A 82 9.40 4.56 -0.92
CA TRP A 82 9.58 4.53 -2.37
C TRP A 82 10.55 5.62 -2.83
N ASP A 83 10.44 6.83 -2.28
CA ASP A 83 11.33 7.96 -2.57
C ASP A 83 12.76 7.68 -2.03
N ALA A 84 12.88 7.10 -0.84
CA ALA A 84 14.14 6.79 -0.16
C ALA A 84 14.81 5.48 -0.58
N ALA A 85 14.21 4.63 -1.43
CA ALA A 85 14.67 3.25 -1.63
C ALA A 85 16.14 3.10 -2.10
N HIS A 86 16.69 4.14 -2.74
CA HIS A 86 18.08 4.15 -3.24
C HIS A 86 19.06 4.87 -2.29
N ASP A 87 18.57 5.42 -1.18
CA ASP A 87 19.35 6.06 -0.13
C ASP A 87 19.16 5.29 1.18
N GLN A 88 20.16 4.50 1.54
CA GLN A 88 20.08 3.60 2.68
C GLN A 88 19.93 4.35 4.02
N ALA A 89 20.49 5.56 4.13
CA ALA A 89 20.36 6.35 5.36
C ALA A 89 18.93 6.89 5.50
N GLN A 90 18.37 7.46 4.43
CA GLN A 90 16.97 7.91 4.45
C GLN A 90 16.00 6.74 4.64
N LEU A 91 16.27 5.60 4.03
CA LEU A 91 15.42 4.41 4.19
C LEU A 91 15.45 3.89 5.63
N TYR A 92 16.60 3.95 6.30
CA TYR A 92 16.73 3.63 7.72
C TYR A 92 15.84 4.55 8.56
N ASP A 93 15.92 5.86 8.35
CA ASP A 93 15.13 6.85 9.09
C ASP A 93 13.63 6.64 8.88
N VAL A 94 13.20 6.34 7.65
CA VAL A 94 11.80 6.03 7.32
C VAL A 94 11.34 4.75 8.03
N ALA A 95 12.18 3.72 8.07
CA ALA A 95 11.85 2.46 8.75
C ALA A 95 11.75 2.63 10.28
N GLU A 96 12.68 3.36 10.88
CA GLU A 96 12.64 3.69 12.31
C GLU A 96 11.39 4.51 12.65
N PHE A 97 11.09 5.54 11.86
CA PHE A 97 9.90 6.36 12.02
C PHE A 97 8.62 5.53 11.91
N ALA A 98 8.52 4.66 10.90
CA ALA A 98 7.36 3.79 10.70
C ALA A 98 7.13 2.83 11.89
N CYS A 99 8.21 2.29 12.47
CA CYS A 99 8.14 1.52 13.71
C CYS A 99 7.65 2.37 14.90
N ALA A 100 8.13 3.61 15.03
CA ALA A 100 7.72 4.52 16.10
C ALA A 100 6.25 4.98 15.98
N CYS A 101 5.70 5.02 14.77
CA CYS A 101 4.29 5.34 14.53
C CYS A 101 3.30 4.25 14.96
N ALA A 102 3.78 3.02 15.23
CA ALA A 102 2.92 1.95 15.72
C ALA A 102 2.52 2.22 17.17
N SER A 103 1.31 2.77 17.36
CA SER A 103 0.80 3.23 18.66
C SER A 103 0.48 2.11 19.66
N SER A 104 0.46 0.85 19.21
CA SER A 104 0.25 -0.33 20.06
C SER A 104 1.23 -1.44 19.70
N ARG A 105 1.45 -2.35 20.66
CA ARG A 105 2.26 -3.55 20.43
C ARG A 105 1.69 -4.40 19.31
N GLU A 106 0.37 -4.60 19.28
CA GLU A 106 -0.31 -5.37 18.24
C GLU A 106 -0.09 -4.74 16.86
N ARG A 107 -0.23 -3.41 16.75
CA ARG A 107 0.02 -2.70 15.49
C ARG A 107 1.47 -2.80 15.04
N TYR A 108 2.41 -2.75 15.98
CA TYR A 108 3.82 -2.91 15.71
C TYR A 108 4.12 -4.32 15.20
N GLU A 109 3.62 -5.35 15.89
CA GLU A 109 3.80 -6.76 15.50
C GLU A 109 3.16 -7.04 14.14
N GLU A 110 1.95 -6.53 13.91
CA GLU A 110 1.24 -6.61 12.62
C GLU A 110 2.09 -6.07 11.47
N THR A 111 2.46 -4.78 11.52
CA THR A 111 3.13 -4.14 10.39
C THR A 111 4.50 -4.74 10.14
N VAL A 112 5.24 -5.09 11.19
CA VAL A 112 6.59 -5.68 11.07
C VAL A 112 6.53 -7.11 10.56
N TYR A 113 5.67 -7.98 11.10
CA TYR A 113 5.59 -9.37 10.65
C TYR A 113 5.07 -9.46 9.22
N GLN A 114 4.07 -8.65 8.86
CA GLN A 114 3.59 -8.58 7.48
C GLN A 114 4.69 -8.07 6.53
N GLY A 115 5.46 -7.05 6.92
CA GLY A 115 6.51 -6.51 6.08
C GLY A 115 7.69 -7.45 5.89
N GLU A 116 8.13 -8.16 6.94
CA GLU A 116 9.17 -9.18 6.83
C GLU A 116 8.71 -10.39 5.99
N ALA A 117 7.46 -10.82 6.16
CA ALA A 117 6.86 -11.87 5.34
C ALA A 117 6.74 -11.44 3.87
N PHE A 118 6.30 -10.20 3.63
CA PHE A 118 6.21 -9.60 2.30
C PHE A 118 7.56 -9.56 1.61
N GLN A 119 8.60 -9.04 2.29
CA GLN A 119 9.95 -8.97 1.77
C GLN A 119 10.48 -10.36 1.40
N LYS A 120 10.31 -11.34 2.31
CA LYS A 120 10.73 -12.72 2.07
C LYS A 120 10.03 -13.32 0.85
N ALA A 121 8.72 -13.15 0.71
CA ALA A 121 7.96 -13.65 -0.42
C ALA A 121 8.32 -12.93 -1.73
N ALA A 122 8.62 -11.63 -1.69
CA ALA A 122 9.00 -10.83 -2.84
C ALA A 122 10.38 -11.21 -3.42
N THR A 123 11.23 -11.92 -2.67
CA THR A 123 12.55 -12.36 -3.14
C THR A 123 12.49 -13.22 -4.41
N VAL A 124 11.38 -13.91 -4.69
CA VAL A 124 11.24 -14.76 -5.90
C VAL A 124 11.37 -13.98 -7.21
N TRP A 125 11.13 -12.67 -7.19
CA TRP A 125 11.31 -11.81 -8.37
C TRP A 125 12.73 -11.23 -8.48
N ASN A 126 13.57 -11.34 -7.44
CA ASN A 126 14.95 -10.87 -7.40
C ASN A 126 15.12 -9.40 -7.85
N VAL A 127 14.19 -8.53 -7.44
CA VAL A 127 14.21 -7.10 -7.80
C VAL A 127 14.98 -6.24 -6.80
N VAL A 128 14.95 -6.58 -5.51
CA VAL A 128 15.64 -5.83 -4.44
C VAL A 128 17.04 -6.40 -4.20
N PRO A 129 18.10 -5.57 -4.27
CA PRO A 129 19.46 -5.94 -3.85
C PRO A 129 19.53 -6.40 -2.38
N GLN A 130 20.40 -7.37 -2.08
CA GLN A 130 20.49 -7.97 -0.74
C GLN A 130 21.17 -7.09 0.32
N ASP A 131 21.90 -6.05 -0.10
CA ASP A 131 22.72 -5.17 0.72
C ASP A 131 22.00 -3.90 1.21
N ILE A 132 20.82 -3.63 0.65
CA ILE A 132 20.02 -2.45 1.03
C ILE A 132 19.47 -2.57 2.44
N ILE A 133 19.23 -3.80 2.89
CA ILE A 133 18.49 -4.08 4.12
C ILE A 133 19.41 -3.85 5.33
N PRO A 134 19.27 -2.74 6.10
CA PRO A 134 20.07 -2.57 7.31
C PRO A 134 19.64 -3.63 8.32
N ARG A 135 20.61 -4.28 8.97
CA ARG A 135 20.34 -5.41 9.89
C ARG A 135 19.71 -4.97 11.20
N ASP A 136 19.84 -3.68 11.53
CA ASP A 136 19.51 -3.14 12.86
C ASP A 136 18.11 -2.50 12.91
N VAL A 137 17.37 -2.49 11.79
CA VAL A 137 16.02 -1.95 11.72
C VAL A 137 15.01 -3.02 11.27
N ARG A 138 13.80 -2.94 11.83
CA ARG A 138 12.69 -3.82 11.46
C ARG A 138 12.03 -3.30 10.17
N TRP A 139 11.22 -4.14 9.54
CA TRP A 139 10.63 -3.86 8.23
C TRP A 139 9.11 -3.78 8.30
N PRO A 140 8.54 -2.61 8.61
CA PRO A 140 7.11 -2.37 8.46
C PRO A 140 6.65 -2.62 7.03
N LEU A 141 5.46 -3.18 6.86
CA LEU A 141 4.87 -3.48 5.56
C LEU A 141 4.93 -2.31 4.55
N PRO A 142 4.51 -1.07 4.90
CA PRO A 142 4.56 0.03 3.93
C PRO A 142 5.98 0.35 3.45
N VAL A 143 6.99 0.17 4.31
CA VAL A 143 8.40 0.36 3.94
C VAL A 143 8.86 -0.72 2.98
N ALA A 144 8.58 -1.98 3.30
CA ALA A 144 8.93 -3.12 2.44
C ALA A 144 8.26 -3.00 1.05
N GLN A 145 6.99 -2.59 1.01
CA GLN A 145 6.26 -2.33 -0.23
C GLN A 145 6.86 -1.19 -1.04
N GLY A 146 7.18 -0.05 -0.41
CA GLY A 146 7.79 1.09 -1.08
C GLY A 146 9.09 0.72 -1.79
N VAL A 147 9.96 -0.04 -1.10
CA VAL A 147 11.23 -0.53 -1.65
C VAL A 147 11.01 -1.52 -2.80
N VAL A 148 10.18 -2.56 -2.60
CA VAL A 148 9.91 -3.57 -3.63
C VAL A 148 9.27 -2.95 -4.87
N PHE A 149 8.35 -2.01 -4.71
CA PHE A 149 7.72 -1.31 -5.82
C PHE A 149 8.75 -0.46 -6.59
N ARG A 150 9.61 0.28 -5.88
CA ARG A 150 10.63 1.11 -6.53
C ARG A 150 11.60 0.26 -7.36
N TYR A 151 12.13 -0.80 -6.78
CA TYR A 151 13.04 -1.73 -7.46
C TYR A 151 12.36 -2.57 -8.54
N GLY A 152 11.06 -2.81 -8.39
CA GLY A 152 10.22 -3.52 -9.35
C GLY A 152 9.83 -2.72 -10.59
N GLY A 153 10.34 -1.49 -10.75
CA GLY A 153 10.02 -0.62 -11.89
C GLY A 153 8.67 0.08 -11.79
N ILE A 154 7.99 0.00 -10.64
CA ILE A 154 6.68 0.60 -10.42
C ILE A 154 6.86 2.10 -10.19
N SER A 155 6.19 2.92 -11.02
CA SER A 155 6.22 4.37 -10.84
C SER A 155 5.61 4.78 -9.50
N ARG A 156 5.98 5.96 -9.00
CA ARG A 156 5.44 6.54 -7.77
C ARG A 156 3.92 6.61 -7.77
N GLN A 157 3.34 6.99 -8.92
CA GLN A 157 1.89 7.07 -9.09
C GLN A 157 1.25 5.68 -9.05
N GLN A 158 1.82 4.68 -9.71
CA GLN A 158 1.30 3.32 -9.66
C GLN A 158 1.44 2.71 -8.25
N ALA A 159 2.55 2.99 -7.56
CA ALA A 159 2.75 2.60 -6.17
C ALA A 159 1.70 3.25 -5.25
N ALA A 160 1.33 4.51 -5.50
CA ALA A 160 0.25 5.18 -4.80
C ALA A 160 -1.10 4.50 -5.07
N LEU A 161 -1.44 4.25 -6.33
CA LEU A 161 -2.71 3.62 -6.68
C LEU A 161 -2.81 2.18 -6.16
N ALA A 162 -1.69 1.45 -6.14
CA ALA A 162 -1.55 0.09 -5.63
C ALA A 162 -1.69 0.01 -4.10
N GLY A 163 -0.99 0.88 -3.36
CA GLY A 163 -1.17 1.01 -1.91
C GLY A 163 -2.55 1.57 -1.54
N GLY A 164 -3.18 2.28 -2.48
CA GLY A 164 -4.52 2.86 -2.38
C GLY A 164 -5.64 2.06 -3.04
N ILE A 165 -5.49 0.76 -3.34
CA ILE A 165 -6.61 -0.05 -3.85
C ILE A 165 -7.85 0.00 -2.92
N PRO A 166 -7.73 0.15 -1.58
CA PRO A 166 -8.87 0.51 -0.73
C PRO A 166 -9.50 1.90 -1.04
N LEU A 167 -8.68 2.91 -1.38
CA LEU A 167 -9.11 4.28 -1.72
C LEU A 167 -9.88 4.35 -3.04
N LEU A 168 -9.44 3.61 -4.07
CA LEU A 168 -10.05 3.62 -5.40
C LEU A 168 -11.39 2.88 -5.45
N LEU A 169 -11.52 1.76 -4.74
CA LEU A 169 -12.78 1.01 -4.70
C LEU A 169 -13.89 1.80 -4.02
N LEU A 170 -13.59 2.59 -2.99
CA LEU A 170 -14.56 3.46 -2.35
C LEU A 170 -14.95 4.64 -3.26
N TRP A 171 -14.01 5.25 -3.98
CA TRP A 171 -14.33 6.35 -4.91
C TRP A 171 -15.18 5.92 -6.12
N PHE A 172 -14.97 4.70 -6.65
CA PHE A 172 -15.79 4.17 -7.75
C PHE A 172 -17.18 3.64 -7.32
N LEU A 173 -17.38 3.37 -6.03
CA LEU A 173 -18.68 2.91 -5.48
C LEU A 173 -19.56 4.04 -4.92
N GLN A 174 -19.15 5.31 -5.05
CA GLN A 174 -19.85 6.49 -4.51
C GLN A 174 -20.75 7.28 -5.51
N PRO A 175 -21.59 6.67 -6.38
CA PRO A 175 -22.73 7.41 -6.94
C PRO A 175 -23.86 7.67 -5.93
N CYS A 176 -23.92 6.93 -4.81
CA CYS A 176 -25.14 6.84 -4.00
C CYS A 176 -25.27 7.88 -2.87
N VAL A 177 -24.23 8.63 -2.51
CA VAL A 177 -24.25 9.52 -1.34
C VAL A 177 -24.63 10.98 -1.67
N TRP A 178 -24.78 11.35 -2.94
CA TRP A 178 -25.18 12.71 -3.35
C TRP A 178 -26.70 12.93 -3.50
N SER A 179 -27.55 12.02 -3.01
CA SER A 179 -29.02 12.11 -3.18
C SER A 179 -29.83 12.22 -1.87
N LEU A 180 -29.27 12.79 -0.81
CA LEU A 180 -30.03 13.17 0.40
C LEU A 180 -29.67 14.57 0.87
#